data_AF-A0A076H652-F1
#
_entry.id   AF-A0A076H652-F1
#
_cell.length_a   1.000
_cell.length_b   1.000
_cell.length_c   1.000
_cell.angle_alpha   90.00
_cell.angle_beta   90.00
_cell.angle_gamma   90.00
#
_symmetry.space_group_name_H-M   'P 1'
#
loop_
_entity.id
_entity.type
_entity.pdbx_description
1 polymer ?
#
loop_
_entity_poly.entity_id
_entity_poly.type
_entity_poly.pdbx_seq_one_letter_code
_entity_poly.pdbx_strand_id
1 'polypeptide(L)'
;MFKKIPAARRILIYVILSYLALVLVNNSGLEYGNMWLIYTPMFVAIYIFSRWLDSRFGPMNEASAARSEDVKPLLKPGSKD
;
A
#
# COMPACT_ATOMS: atom_id res chain seq x y z
N MET A 1 -9.60 -3.54 -16.45
CA MET A 1 -8.35 -2.76 -16.58
C MET A 1 -7.61 -2.51 -15.25
N PHE A 2 -8.18 -2.83 -14.08
CA PHE A 2 -7.49 -2.67 -12.79
C PHE A 2 -6.71 -3.93 -12.39
N LYS A 3 -5.66 -4.26 -13.14
CA LYS A 3 -4.72 -5.30 -12.70
C LYS A 3 -3.77 -4.66 -11.69
N LYS A 4 -3.87 -5.09 -10.42
CA LYS A 4 -2.79 -5.12 -9.43
C LYS A 4 -2.09 -3.77 -9.23
N ILE A 5 -2.56 -2.97 -8.27
CA ILE A 5 -1.87 -1.72 -7.89
C ILE A 5 -1.23 -1.89 -6.50
N PRO A 6 -0.09 -2.62 -6.38
CA PRO A 6 0.70 -2.60 -5.13
C PRO A 6 1.15 -1.17 -4.78
N ALA A 7 1.18 -0.25 -5.75
CA ALA A 7 1.41 1.16 -5.52
C ALA A 7 0.29 1.84 -4.72
N ALA A 8 -0.97 1.39 -4.81
CA ALA A 8 -2.09 2.04 -4.12
C ALA A 8 -1.98 1.87 -2.61
N ARG A 9 -1.58 0.68 -2.15
CA ARG A 9 -1.32 0.42 -0.73
C ARG A 9 -0.21 1.32 -0.19
N ARG A 10 0.88 1.46 -0.93
CA ARG A 10 2.01 2.34 -0.58
C ARG A 10 1.59 3.80 -0.48
N ILE A 11 0.83 4.27 -1.47
CA ILE A 11 0.30 5.63 -1.50
C ILE A 11 -0.63 5.84 -0.30
N LEU A 12 -1.54 4.90 -0.03
CA LEU A 12 -2.49 5.00 1.08
C LEU A 12 -1.79 5.07 2.44
N ILE A 13 -0.83 4.17 2.70
CA ILE A 13 -0.05 4.17 3.96
C ILE A 13 0.64 5.53 4.15
N TYR A 14 1.33 6.00 3.10
CA TYR A 14 2.05 7.27 3.17
C TYR A 14 1.10 8.45 3.41
N VAL A 15 -0.04 8.50 2.72
CA VAL A 15 -1.02 9.59 2.84
C VAL A 15 -1.65 9.63 4.23
N ILE A 16 -2.08 8.49 4.78
CA ILE A 16 -2.71 8.45 6.11
C ILE A 16 -1.71 8.86 7.18
N LEU A 17 -0.49 8.30 7.16
CA LEU A 17 0.54 8.66 8.14
C LEU A 17 0.94 10.13 8.03
N SER A 18 1.08 10.65 6.81
CA SER A 18 1.35 12.06 6.54
C SER A 18 0.27 12.98 7.11
N TYR A 19 -1.00 12.64 6.88
CA TYR A 19 -2.13 13.42 7.37
C TYR A 19 -2.21 13.41 8.90
N LEU A 20 -2.03 12.24 9.53
CA LEU A 20 -2.02 12.13 10.99
C LEU A 20 -0.89 12.97 11.62
N ALA A 21 0.31 12.91 11.04
CA ALA A 21 1.44 13.70 11.52
C ALA A 21 1.21 15.21 11.38
N LEU A 22 0.64 15.65 10.25
CA LEU A 22 0.25 17.06 10.06
C LEU A 22 -0.78 17.49 11.09
N VAL A 23 -1.81 16.69 11.36
CA VAL A 23 -2.81 17.00 12.39
C VAL A 23 -2.14 17.13 13.75
N LEU A 24 -1.24 16.22 14.12
CA LEU A 24 -0.53 16.28 15.40
C LEU A 24 0.33 17.54 15.50
N VAL A 25 1.16 17.83 14.50
CA VAL A 25 2.05 18.99 14.52
C VAL A 25 1.25 20.29 14.52
N ASN A 26 0.23 20.41 13.68
CA ASN A 26 -0.55 21.64 13.56
C ASN A 26 -1.40 21.93 14.81
N ASN A 27 -1.77 20.90 15.57
CA ASN A 27 -2.54 21.05 16.82
C ASN A 27 -1.66 20.99 18.08
N SER A 28 -0.34 20.86 17.93
CA SER A 28 0.58 20.77 19.07
C SER A 28 0.89 22.12 19.75
N GLY A 29 0.45 23.24 19.15
CA GLY A 29 0.81 24.59 19.62
C GLY A 29 2.27 24.96 19.35
N LEU A 30 2.99 24.16 18.56
CA LEU A 30 4.35 24.43 18.13
C LEU A 30 4.36 25.57 17.10
N GLU A 31 4.69 26.77 17.55
CA GLU A 31 4.81 27.95 16.69
C GLU A 31 6.28 28.30 16.45
N TYR A 32 6.83 27.79 15.34
CA TYR A 32 8.18 28.13 14.91
C TYR A 32 8.13 29.07 13.71
N GLY A 33 8.99 30.09 13.68
CA GLY A 33 9.14 30.97 12.52
C GLY A 33 9.55 30.23 11.24
N ASN A 34 10.17 29.06 11.38
CA ASN A 34 10.62 28.19 10.29
C ASN A 34 10.01 26.79 10.40
N MET A 35 8.68 26.70 10.27
CA MET A 35 7.93 25.43 10.30
C MET A 35 8.47 24.33 9.36
N TRP A 36 9.13 24.69 8.26
CA TRP A 36 9.74 23.72 7.34
C TRP A 36 10.82 22.85 8.01
N LEU A 37 11.48 23.35 9.05
CA LEU A 37 12.44 22.58 9.86
C LEU A 37 11.79 21.40 10.60
N ILE A 38 10.47 21.43 10.78
CA ILE A 38 9.69 20.32 11.35
C ILE A 38 9.10 19.49 10.23
N TYR A 39 8.40 20.12 9.29
CA TYR A 39 7.68 19.38 8.25
C TYR A 39 8.64 18.57 7.36
N THR A 40 9.77 19.14 6.94
CA THR A 40 10.71 18.45 6.05
C THR A 40 11.25 17.15 6.65
N PRO A 41 11.89 17.13 7.84
CA PRO A 41 12.35 15.89 8.43
C PRO A 41 11.20 14.95 8.82
N MET A 42 10.04 15.49 9.21
CA MET A 42 8.83 14.69 9.48
C MET A 42 8.42 13.87 8.25
N PHE A 43 8.29 14.49 7.07
CA PHE A 43 7.92 13.76 5.85
C PHE A 43 8.97 12.72 5.43
N VAL A 44 10.25 13.00 5.61
CA VAL A 44 11.33 12.02 5.37
C VAL A 44 11.19 10.82 6.31
N ALA A 45 10.94 11.05 7.59
CA ALA A 45 10.72 9.98 8.57
C ALA A 45 9.49 9.14 8.22
N ILE A 46 8.38 9.78 7.85
CA ILE A 46 7.15 9.10 7.41
C ILE A 46 7.41 8.27 6.17
N TYR A 47 8.17 8.77 5.19
CA TYR A 47 8.49 8.02 3.98
C TYR A 47 9.27 6.74 4.29
N ILE A 48 10.33 6.84 5.10
CA ILE A 48 11.15 5.69 5.50
C ILE A 48 10.29 4.69 6.27
N PHE A 49 9.48 5.17 7.22
CA PHE A 49 8.61 4.32 8.03
C PHE A 49 7.52 3.66 7.19
N SER A 50 6.92 4.38 6.23
CA SER A 50 5.91 3.84 5.31
C SER A 50 6.50 2.73 4.43
N ARG A 51 7.73 2.91 3.94
CA ARG A 51 8.47 1.89 3.17
C ARG A 51 8.77 0.67 4.03
N TRP A 52 9.23 0.88 5.26
CA TRP A 52 9.48 -0.21 6.21
C TRP A 52 8.18 -0.98 6.51
N LEU A 53 7.08 -0.26 6.76
CA LEU A 53 5.79 -0.84 7.07
C LEU A 53 5.23 -1.65 5.88
N ASP A 54 5.26 -1.09 4.66
CA ASP A 54 4.85 -1.81 3.44
C ASP A 54 5.71 -3.06 3.20
N SER A 55 7.00 -3.04 3.58
CA SER A 55 7.89 -4.20 3.44
C SER A 55 7.58 -5.34 4.42
N ARG A 56 6.98 -5.03 5.57
CA ARG A 56 6.56 -6.02 6.59
C ARG A 56 5.30 -6.77 6.18
N PHE A 57 4.39 -6.09 5.49
CA PHE A 57 3.24 -6.70 4.86
C PHE A 57 3.71 -7.28 3.52
N GLY A 58 4.18 -8.55 3.53
CA GLY A 58 4.65 -9.28 2.36
C GLY A 58 3.74 -9.14 1.13
N PRO A 59 4.17 -9.55 -0.06
CA PRO A 59 3.34 -9.45 -1.27
C PRO A 59 1.98 -10.05 -0.93
N MET A 60 0.93 -9.22 -0.94
CA MET A 60 -0.41 -9.69 -0.67
C MET A 60 -0.71 -10.63 -1.81
N ASN A 61 -0.57 -11.92 -1.52
CA ASN A 61 -0.53 -12.97 -2.52
C ASN A 61 -1.67 -12.73 -3.49
N GLU A 62 -1.34 -12.61 -4.76
CA GLU A 62 -2.27 -12.65 -5.88
C GLU A 62 -2.82 -14.09 -6.05
N ALA A 63 -2.99 -14.83 -4.96
CA ALA A 63 -3.32 -16.25 -4.92
C ALA A 63 -4.78 -16.55 -5.28
N SER A 64 -5.59 -15.53 -5.59
CA SER A 64 -6.98 -15.73 -5.99
C SER A 64 -7.25 -15.47 -7.47
N ALA A 65 -6.31 -14.90 -8.22
CA ALA A 65 -6.56 -14.50 -9.62
C ALA A 65 -5.95 -15.45 -10.67
N ALA A 66 -5.03 -16.33 -10.29
CA ALA A 66 -4.39 -17.26 -11.22
C ALA A 66 -4.95 -18.69 -11.16
N ARG A 67 -5.78 -19.04 -10.15
CA ARG A 67 -6.28 -20.41 -9.96
C ARG A 67 -7.60 -20.71 -10.68
N SER A 68 -8.26 -19.72 -11.26
CA SER A 68 -9.53 -19.90 -11.98
C SER A 68 -9.38 -20.02 -13.50
N GLU A 69 -8.26 -19.61 -14.10
CA GLU A 69 -8.01 -19.83 -15.54
C GLU A 69 -7.39 -21.20 -15.84
N ASP A 70 -6.72 -21.84 -14.86
CA ASP A 70 -6.08 -23.16 -15.03
C ASP A 70 -7.01 -24.35 -14.72
N VAL A 71 -8.20 -24.12 -14.18
CA VAL A 71 -9.23 -25.17 -13.99
C VAL A 71 -10.24 -25.11 -15.13
N LYS A 72 -9.76 -25.26 -16.36
CA LYS A 72 -10.59 -25.76 -17.46
C LYS A 72 -9.90 -26.92 -18.20
N PRO A 73 -9.59 -28.05 -17.53
CA PRO A 73 -9.27 -29.26 -18.26
C PRO A 73 -10.57 -29.90 -18.75
N LEU A 74 -10.86 -29.68 -20.03
CA LEU A 74 -11.29 -30.72 -20.97
C LEU A 74 -12.36 -31.71 -20.46
N LEU A 75 -13.63 -31.29 -20.46
CA LEU A 75 -14.71 -32.25 -20.70
C LEU A 75 -14.57 -32.75 -22.15
N LYS A 76 -13.85 -33.87 -22.35
CA LYS A 76 -13.88 -34.61 -23.61
C LYS A 76 -15.24 -35.33 -23.71
N PRO A 77 -16.00 -35.18 -24.80
CA PRO A 77 -17.10 -36.08 -25.09
C PRO A 77 -16.53 -37.34 -25.77
N GLY A 78 -16.77 -38.51 -25.19
CA GLY A 78 -16.48 -39.77 -25.88
C GLY A 78 -16.18 -40.94 -24.95
N SER A 79 -17.23 -41.56 -24.41
CA SER A 79 -17.21 -42.97 -24.03
C SER A 79 -18.15 -43.67 -25.00
N LYS A 80 -17.57 -44.38 -25.96
CA LYS A 80 -18.22 -45.47 -26.69
C LYS A 80 -17.39 -46.69 -26.39
N ASP A 81 -17.94 -47.59 -25.59
CA ASP A 81 -17.73 -49.04 -25.63
C ASP A 81 -19.05 -49.66 -25.19
#